data_AF-A0A1Q8S8D1-F1
#
_entry.id   AF-A0A1Q8S8D1-F1
#
_cell.length_a   1.000
_cell.length_b   1.000
_cell.length_c   1.000
_cell.angle_alpha   90.00
_cell.angle_beta   90.00
_cell.angle_gamma   90.00
#
_symmetry.space_group_name_H-M   'P 1'
#
loop_
_entity.id
_entity.type
_entity.pdbx_description
1 polymer ?
#
loop_
_entity_poly.entity_id
_entity_poly.type
_entity_poly.pdbx_seq_one_letter_code
_entity_poly.pdbx_strand_id
1 'polypeptide(L)'
;MAILRIFEPIGIVFNEDLPPLNAVTRFILRRQCRREIEPFVLGYLFDRFPRLKSLVHEPWQKWDRVAQELIYDEEHLKLLESHFPPTLKQISMFEETNEVYNELLRRRLPMIGPDAIRVASPAVGAALEKRSLNCEKLSVAFIVGAKDFLQSYQRHWVWKHMRVLIVTSRILTCTADLKEITSLLRIAATAALSMPSLHTMVL
;
A
#
# COMPACT_ATOMS: atom_id res chain seq x y z
N MET A 1 -25.89 -8.48 -4.22
CA MET A 1 -25.55 -9.88 -3.88
C MET A 1 -25.11 -9.94 -2.42
N ALA A 2 -25.58 -10.90 -1.61
CA ALA A 2 -25.32 -10.92 -0.17
C ALA A 2 -23.82 -10.99 0.21
N ILE A 3 -23.00 -11.61 -0.64
CA ILE A 3 -21.55 -11.72 -0.44
C ILE A 3 -20.80 -10.38 -0.53
N LEU A 4 -21.33 -9.38 -1.27
CA LEU A 4 -20.70 -8.05 -1.36
C LEU A 4 -20.66 -7.35 0.01
N ARG A 5 -21.73 -7.52 0.81
CA ARG A 5 -21.88 -6.94 2.16
C ARG A 5 -20.85 -7.40 3.18
N ILE A 6 -20.11 -8.49 2.89
CA ILE A 6 -19.05 -8.97 3.77
C ILE A 6 -17.82 -8.05 3.67
N PHE A 7 -17.61 -7.45 2.49
CA PHE A 7 -16.47 -6.58 2.14
C PHE A 7 -16.89 -5.11 1.95
N GLU A 8 -18.13 -4.75 2.30
CA GLU A 8 -18.57 -3.35 2.29
C GLU A 8 -17.78 -2.55 3.36
N PRO A 9 -17.36 -1.33 3.04
CA PRO A 9 -16.68 -0.45 3.98
C PRO A 9 -17.58 -0.10 5.17
N ILE A 10 -16.96 0.13 6.33
CA ILE A 10 -17.63 0.78 7.45
C ILE A 10 -17.55 2.29 7.23
N GLY A 11 -18.66 2.90 6.84
CA GLY A 11 -18.81 4.35 6.86
C GLY A 11 -18.79 4.85 8.31
N ILE A 12 -17.60 5.27 8.78
CA ILE A 12 -17.41 5.87 10.11
C ILE A 12 -17.46 7.39 9.94
N VAL A 13 -18.51 8.00 10.50
CA VAL A 13 -18.64 9.46 10.59
C VAL A 13 -18.25 9.90 12.00
N PHE A 14 -17.24 10.76 12.10
CA PHE A 14 -16.90 11.43 13.34
C PHE A 14 -17.72 12.73 13.44
N ASN A 15 -18.71 12.75 14.34
CA ASN A 15 -19.59 13.91 14.55
C ASN A 15 -18.91 15.06 15.33
N GLU A 16 -17.73 14.82 15.90
CA GLU A 16 -16.98 15.75 16.75
C GLU A 16 -15.49 15.66 16.44
N ASP A 17 -14.77 16.76 16.65
CA ASP A 17 -13.31 16.78 16.52
C ASP A 17 -12.64 15.96 17.62
N LEU A 18 -12.08 14.80 17.26
CA LEU A 18 -11.33 13.97 18.20
C LEU A 18 -10.09 14.71 18.75
N PRO A 19 -9.70 14.57 20.03
CA PRO A 19 -8.48 15.16 20.55
C PRO A 19 -7.21 14.39 20.09
N PRO A 20 -6.02 15.02 20.04
CA PRO A 20 -4.77 14.33 19.72
C PRO A 20 -4.39 13.26 20.76
N LEU A 21 -4.27 12.00 20.32
CA LEU A 21 -4.04 10.85 21.18
C LEU A 21 -2.56 10.44 21.21
N ASN A 22 -1.79 11.15 22.05
CA ASN A 22 -0.34 10.95 22.24
C ASN A 22 0.07 9.54 22.72
N ALA A 23 -0.85 8.72 23.23
CA ALA A 23 -0.56 7.36 23.70
C ALA A 23 -0.34 6.36 22.55
N VAL A 24 -0.92 6.60 21.37
CA VAL A 24 -0.85 5.66 20.25
C VAL A 24 0.51 5.76 19.56
N THR A 25 1.31 4.70 19.72
CA THR A 25 2.61 4.53 19.05
C THR A 25 2.60 3.40 18.01
N ARG A 26 1.57 2.56 18.00
CA ARG A 26 1.36 1.47 17.04
C ARG A 26 -0.11 1.33 16.71
N PHE A 27 -0.43 1.22 15.42
CA PHE A 27 -1.77 0.96 14.90
C PHE A 27 -1.76 -0.30 14.05
N ILE A 28 -2.80 -1.14 14.18
CA ILE A 28 -2.91 -2.44 13.52
C ILE A 28 -4.36 -2.63 13.08
N LEU A 29 -4.59 -2.67 11.76
CA LEU A 29 -5.82 -3.12 11.13
C LEU A 29 -5.49 -4.29 10.22
N ARG A 30 -5.96 -5.50 10.57
CA ARG A 30 -5.68 -6.73 9.82
C ARG A 30 -6.93 -7.25 9.13
N ARG A 31 -6.72 -8.02 8.05
CA ARG A 31 -7.79 -8.52 7.18
C ARG A 31 -8.79 -9.48 7.85
N GLN A 32 -8.45 -10.06 9.01
CA GLN A 32 -9.37 -10.94 9.74
C GLN A 32 -10.67 -10.25 10.18
N CYS A 33 -10.70 -8.92 10.26
CA CYS A 33 -11.92 -8.15 10.53
C CYS A 33 -12.98 -8.28 9.42
N ARG A 34 -12.59 -8.67 8.19
CA ARG A 34 -13.37 -8.78 6.93
C ARG A 34 -14.08 -7.52 6.44
N ARG A 35 -14.54 -6.66 7.36
CA ARG A 35 -14.96 -5.29 7.09
C ARG A 35 -13.75 -4.38 6.94
N GLU A 36 -13.87 -3.42 6.05
CA GLU A 36 -12.82 -2.46 5.75
C GLU A 36 -13.09 -1.12 6.41
N ILE A 37 -12.03 -0.38 6.75
CA ILE A 37 -12.11 1.02 7.13
C ILE A 37 -11.57 1.81 5.95
N GLU A 38 -12.35 2.74 5.42
CA GLU A 38 -11.99 3.50 4.22
C GLU A 38 -10.71 4.31 4.45
N PRO A 39 -9.80 4.42 3.46
CA PRO A 39 -8.53 5.09 3.67
C PRO A 39 -8.68 6.56 4.12
N PHE A 40 -9.73 7.29 3.75
CA PHE A 40 -9.99 8.63 4.30
C PHE A 40 -10.23 8.62 5.83
N VAL A 41 -10.93 7.61 6.36
CA VAL A 41 -11.17 7.44 7.81
C VAL A 41 -9.86 7.13 8.52
N LEU A 42 -8.98 6.34 7.90
CA LEU A 42 -7.62 6.10 8.41
C LEU A 42 -6.79 7.39 8.43
N GLY A 43 -6.94 8.25 7.43
CA GLY A 43 -6.31 9.57 7.39
C GLY A 43 -6.68 10.42 8.60
N TYR A 44 -7.99 10.57 8.84
CA TYR A 44 -8.51 11.29 10.01
C TYR A 44 -8.00 10.73 11.34
N LEU A 45 -7.90 9.39 11.48
CA LEU A 45 -7.33 8.75 12.66
C LEU A 45 -5.82 9.03 12.82
N PHE A 46 -5.05 8.98 11.74
CA PHE A 46 -3.59 9.15 11.78
C PHE A 46 -3.18 10.61 12.06
N ASP A 47 -3.98 11.59 11.63
CA ASP A 47 -3.84 13.00 12.03
C ASP A 47 -3.96 13.17 13.56
N ARG A 48 -4.69 12.28 14.24
CA ARG A 48 -4.81 12.26 15.70
C ARG A 48 -3.78 11.40 16.42
N PHE A 49 -2.87 10.71 15.72
CA PHE A 49 -1.82 9.87 16.32
C PHE A 49 -0.41 10.45 16.09
N PRO A 50 -0.07 11.63 16.67
CA PRO A 50 1.19 12.34 16.38
C PRO A 50 2.46 11.56 16.78
N ARG A 51 2.32 10.51 17.61
CA ARG A 51 3.42 9.64 18.06
C ARG A 51 3.43 8.26 17.42
N LEU A 52 2.65 8.03 16.37
CA LEU A 52 2.58 6.74 15.66
C LEU A 52 3.93 6.40 15.01
N LYS A 53 4.52 5.27 15.43
CA LYS A 53 5.82 4.76 14.95
C LYS A 53 5.70 3.51 14.08
N SER A 54 4.62 2.73 14.26
CA SER A 54 4.39 1.48 13.52
C SER A 54 2.94 1.38 13.04
N LEU A 55 2.78 1.09 11.75
CA LEU A 55 1.51 0.82 11.09
C LEU A 55 1.51 -0.60 10.51
N VAL A 56 0.43 -1.35 10.77
CA VAL A 56 0.05 -2.55 10.02
C VAL A 56 -1.35 -2.31 9.45
N HIS A 57 -1.50 -2.37 8.12
CA HIS A 57 -2.79 -2.17 7.45
C HIS A 57 -2.98 -3.18 6.32
N GLU A 58 -3.93 -4.09 6.47
CA GLU A 58 -4.21 -5.15 5.50
C GLU A 58 -5.60 -4.94 4.86
N PRO A 59 -5.75 -4.08 3.82
CA PRO A 59 -7.01 -3.88 3.12
C PRO A 59 -7.37 -5.07 2.22
N TRP A 60 -8.60 -5.08 1.71
CA TRP A 60 -9.05 -6.02 0.68
C TRP A 60 -9.03 -5.34 -0.69
N GLN A 61 -8.63 -6.07 -1.73
CA GLN A 61 -8.83 -5.61 -3.11
C GLN A 61 -10.33 -5.39 -3.37
N LYS A 62 -10.69 -4.27 -4.00
CA LYS A 62 -12.06 -4.02 -4.42
C LYS A 62 -12.44 -4.89 -5.60
N TRP A 63 -13.68 -5.33 -5.57
CA TRP A 63 -14.28 -6.06 -6.68
C TRP A 63 -14.69 -5.14 -7.83
N ASP A 64 -14.95 -3.87 -7.55
CA ASP A 64 -15.24 -2.87 -8.58
C ASP A 64 -13.92 -2.23 -9.00
N ARG A 65 -13.49 -2.47 -10.24
CA ARG A 65 -12.23 -1.94 -10.77
C ARG A 65 -12.24 -0.42 -10.92
N VAL A 66 -13.41 0.17 -11.21
CA VAL A 66 -13.57 1.61 -11.38
C VAL A 66 -13.46 2.29 -10.02
N ALA A 67 -14.09 1.72 -8.99
CA ALA A 67 -13.91 2.19 -7.62
C ALA A 67 -12.47 1.98 -7.12
N GLN A 68 -11.82 0.84 -7.43
CA GLN A 68 -10.43 0.59 -7.06
C GLN A 68 -9.50 1.71 -7.55
N GLU A 69 -9.58 2.04 -8.84
CA GLU A 69 -8.70 3.03 -9.47
C GLU A 69 -9.06 4.47 -9.09
N LEU A 70 -10.34 4.85 -9.21
CA LEU A 70 -10.78 6.24 -9.08
C LEU A 70 -11.11 6.69 -7.64
N ILE A 71 -11.15 5.77 -6.68
CA ILE A 71 -11.47 6.09 -5.28
C ILE A 71 -10.38 5.54 -4.36
N TYR A 72 -10.20 4.23 -4.29
CA TYR A 72 -9.36 3.64 -3.24
C TYR A 72 -7.87 3.88 -3.45
N ASP A 73 -7.37 3.80 -4.68
CA ASP A 73 -5.99 4.14 -4.99
C ASP A 73 -5.72 5.66 -4.82
N GLU A 74 -6.72 6.52 -5.10
CA GLU A 74 -6.61 7.97 -4.86
C GLU A 74 -6.63 8.32 -3.36
N GLU A 75 -7.46 7.65 -2.55
CA GLU A 75 -7.44 7.85 -1.10
C GLU A 75 -6.17 7.28 -0.46
N HIS A 76 -5.64 6.15 -0.95
CA HIS A 76 -4.34 5.65 -0.53
C HIS A 76 -3.20 6.62 -0.89
N LEU A 77 -3.26 7.28 -2.05
CA LEU A 77 -2.34 8.36 -2.40
C LEU A 77 -2.41 9.51 -1.38
N LYS A 78 -3.61 10.05 -1.11
CA LYS A 78 -3.83 11.11 -0.11
C LYS A 78 -3.33 10.72 1.29
N LEU A 79 -3.58 9.47 1.69
CA LEU A 79 -3.15 8.91 2.97
C LEU A 79 -1.61 8.95 3.12
N LEU A 80 -0.88 8.60 2.06
CA LEU A 80 0.59 8.60 2.01
C LEU A 80 1.18 10.01 1.96
N GLU A 81 0.57 10.92 1.22
CA GLU A 81 1.06 12.28 1.01
C GLU A 81 0.82 13.19 2.21
N SER A 82 -0.35 13.10 2.84
CA SER A 82 -0.83 14.11 3.82
C SER A 82 -0.95 13.59 5.24
N HIS A 83 -1.37 12.33 5.45
CA HIS A 83 -1.84 11.86 6.75
C HIS A 83 -0.87 10.97 7.53
N PHE A 84 0.16 10.40 6.89
CA PHE A 84 1.14 9.55 7.59
C PHE A 84 2.11 10.39 8.46
N PRO A 85 2.01 10.38 9.80
CA PRO A 85 2.75 11.31 10.66
C PRO A 85 4.26 11.09 10.59
N PRO A 86 5.12 12.13 10.60
CA PRO A 86 6.56 12.01 10.33
C PRO A 86 7.33 11.11 11.31
N THR A 87 6.72 10.77 12.44
CA THR A 87 7.20 9.81 13.44
C THR A 87 7.13 8.34 12.98
N LEU A 88 6.39 8.01 11.91
CA LEU A 88 6.20 6.65 11.41
C LEU A 88 7.50 6.07 10.84
N LYS A 89 8.01 5.00 11.48
CA LYS A 89 9.26 4.30 11.13
C LYS A 89 9.05 2.93 10.53
N GLN A 90 7.90 2.30 10.79
CA GLN A 90 7.62 0.94 10.35
C GLN A 90 6.25 0.91 9.67
N ILE A 91 6.24 0.53 8.39
CA ILE A 91 5.02 0.45 7.58
C ILE A 91 4.93 -0.98 7.05
N SER A 92 3.83 -1.66 7.39
CA SER A 92 3.45 -2.94 6.80
C SER A 92 2.07 -2.79 6.18
N MET A 93 1.95 -2.98 4.87
CA MET A 93 0.68 -2.96 4.17
C MET A 93 0.57 -4.17 3.22
N PHE A 94 -0.61 -4.78 3.14
CA PHE A 94 -0.83 -6.00 2.35
C PHE A 94 -2.27 -5.98 1.82
N GLU A 95 -2.45 -5.78 0.52
CA GLU A 95 -3.77 -5.93 -0.09
C GLU A 95 -4.07 -7.41 -0.32
N GLU A 96 -5.14 -7.89 0.31
CA GLU A 96 -5.60 -9.28 0.20
C GLU A 96 -6.51 -9.44 -1.01
N THR A 97 -6.23 -10.44 -1.83
CA THR A 97 -6.96 -10.75 -3.06
C THR A 97 -7.71 -12.08 -2.90
N ASN A 98 -9.05 -12.04 -2.89
CA ASN A 98 -9.84 -13.27 -2.88
C ASN A 98 -10.05 -13.76 -4.33
N GLU A 99 -9.13 -14.58 -4.83
CA GLU A 99 -9.11 -15.04 -6.23
C GLU A 99 -10.44 -15.67 -6.67
N VAL A 100 -11.03 -16.55 -5.85
CA VAL A 100 -12.30 -17.23 -6.16
C VAL A 100 -13.47 -16.24 -6.27
N TYR A 101 -13.52 -15.27 -5.36
CA TYR A 101 -14.53 -14.21 -5.37
C TYR A 101 -14.35 -13.25 -6.56
N ASN A 102 -13.11 -12.87 -6.85
CA ASN A 102 -12.77 -11.99 -7.97
C ASN A 102 -13.05 -12.68 -9.32
N GLU A 103 -12.76 -13.97 -9.46
CA GLU A 103 -13.13 -14.79 -10.62
C GLU A 103 -14.65 -14.82 -10.83
N LEU A 104 -15.41 -15.07 -9.77
CA LEU A 104 -16.88 -15.10 -9.82
C LEU A 104 -17.47 -13.75 -10.24
N LEU A 105 -16.94 -12.64 -9.72
CA LEU A 105 -17.43 -11.31 -10.05
C LEU A 105 -16.98 -10.84 -11.43
N ARG A 106 -15.76 -11.15 -11.88
CA ARG A 106 -15.30 -10.85 -13.25
C ARG A 106 -16.16 -11.56 -14.30
N ARG A 107 -16.56 -12.81 -14.05
CA ARG A 107 -17.50 -13.55 -14.93
C ARG A 107 -18.92 -13.00 -14.91
N ARG A 108 -19.41 -12.54 -13.76
CA ARG A 108 -20.81 -12.07 -13.60
C ARG A 108 -21.00 -10.59 -13.95
N LEU A 109 -19.96 -9.78 -13.84
CA LEU A 109 -19.99 -8.32 -14.00
C LEU A 109 -18.83 -7.87 -14.92
N PRO A 110 -18.75 -8.33 -16.19
CA PRO A 110 -17.56 -8.15 -17.03
C PRO A 110 -17.19 -6.69 -17.33
N MET A 111 -18.08 -5.72 -17.10
CA MET A 111 -17.82 -4.29 -17.33
C MET A 111 -17.15 -3.59 -16.13
N ILE A 112 -17.38 -4.06 -14.91
CA ILE A 112 -16.98 -3.40 -13.65
C ILE A 112 -16.24 -4.32 -12.67
N GLY A 113 -16.30 -5.64 -12.87
CA GLY A 113 -15.62 -6.63 -12.05
C GLY A 113 -14.09 -6.46 -12.07
N PRO A 114 -13.36 -7.13 -11.16
CA PRO A 114 -11.95 -6.90 -10.99
C PRO A 114 -11.16 -7.52 -12.15
N ASP A 115 -10.08 -6.87 -12.55
CA ASP A 115 -9.20 -7.42 -13.57
C ASP A 115 -8.65 -8.80 -13.15
N ALA A 116 -8.15 -9.57 -14.12
CA ALA A 116 -7.53 -10.86 -13.82
C ALA A 116 -6.26 -10.71 -12.97
N ILE A 117 -5.58 -9.56 -13.07
CA ILE A 117 -4.31 -9.26 -12.40
C ILE A 117 -4.29 -7.78 -11.99
N ARG A 118 -4.38 -7.49 -10.68
CA ARG A 118 -4.20 -6.13 -10.11
C ARG A 118 -5.15 -5.10 -10.75
N VAL A 119 -4.68 -3.98 -11.33
CA VAL A 119 -3.30 -3.43 -11.44
C VAL A 119 -3.02 -2.45 -10.29
N ALA A 120 -1.76 -2.16 -9.93
CA ALA A 120 -1.42 -1.20 -8.84
C ALA A 120 -1.11 0.20 -9.40
N SER A 121 -1.61 1.26 -8.77
CA SER A 121 -1.37 2.65 -9.19
C SER A 121 0.11 3.07 -9.06
N PRO A 122 0.77 3.53 -10.14
CA PRO A 122 2.14 4.04 -10.08
C PRO A 122 2.29 5.29 -9.19
N ALA A 123 1.23 6.11 -9.07
CA ALA A 123 1.23 7.30 -8.22
C ALA A 123 1.34 6.94 -6.73
N VAL A 124 0.64 5.88 -6.29
CA VAL A 124 0.75 5.34 -4.92
C VAL A 124 2.17 4.83 -4.65
N GLY A 125 2.80 4.18 -5.66
CA GLY A 125 4.20 3.77 -5.61
C GLY A 125 5.16 4.94 -5.37
N ALA A 126 5.06 5.99 -6.18
CA ALA A 126 5.91 7.19 -6.08
C ALA A 126 5.70 7.99 -4.78
N ALA A 127 4.45 8.10 -4.30
CA ALA A 127 4.16 8.73 -3.01
C ALA A 127 4.73 7.92 -1.84
N LEU A 128 4.61 6.59 -1.89
CA LEU A 128 5.20 5.70 -0.88
C LEU A 128 6.74 5.80 -0.88
N GLU A 129 7.38 5.91 -2.05
CA GLU A 129 8.83 6.12 -2.19
C GLU A 129 9.27 7.34 -1.36
N LYS A 130 8.73 8.52 -1.70
CA LYS A 130 8.97 9.78 -0.98
C LYS A 130 8.68 9.65 0.51
N ARG A 131 7.57 8.99 0.87
CA ARG A 131 7.16 8.82 2.26
C ARG A 131 8.09 7.90 3.06
N SER A 132 8.74 6.95 2.40
CA SER A 132 9.55 5.91 3.04
C SER A 132 10.97 6.35 3.43
N LEU A 133 11.46 7.52 2.98
CA LEU A 133 12.83 8.02 3.22
C LEU A 133 13.26 8.00 4.70
N ASN A 134 12.32 8.23 5.62
CA ASN A 134 12.55 8.26 7.06
C ASN A 134 12.25 6.93 7.77
N CYS A 135 11.84 5.89 7.05
CA CYS A 135 11.44 4.60 7.60
C CYS A 135 12.64 3.66 7.82
N GLU A 136 12.45 2.73 8.74
CA GLU A 136 13.40 1.67 9.08
C GLU A 136 12.97 0.31 8.51
N LYS A 137 11.66 0.08 8.41
CA LYS A 137 11.09 -1.14 7.84
C LYS A 137 9.91 -0.77 6.95
N LEU A 138 9.96 -1.17 5.70
CA LEU A 138 8.86 -1.06 4.76
C LEU A 138 8.52 -2.46 4.23
N SER A 139 7.25 -2.83 4.31
CA SER A 139 6.72 -4.07 3.76
C SER A 139 5.39 -3.80 3.08
N VAL A 140 5.37 -3.60 1.76
CA VAL A 140 4.13 -3.29 1.02
C VAL A 140 3.93 -4.26 -0.13
N ALA A 141 2.90 -5.10 0.00
CA ALA A 141 2.53 -6.11 -0.98
C ALA A 141 1.22 -5.75 -1.71
N PHE A 142 1.22 -5.96 -3.01
CA PHE A 142 0.12 -5.83 -3.98
C PHE A 142 -0.49 -4.43 -4.18
N ILE A 143 -0.39 -3.54 -3.19
CA ILE A 143 -0.81 -2.12 -3.24
C ILE A 143 0.09 -1.28 -4.17
N VAL A 144 1.40 -1.58 -4.22
CA VAL A 144 2.37 -0.89 -5.08
C VAL A 144 3.12 -1.90 -5.96
N GLY A 145 3.50 -1.47 -7.15
CA GLY A 145 4.48 -2.19 -7.97
C GLY A 145 5.90 -1.87 -7.50
N ALA A 146 6.73 -2.89 -7.31
CA ALA A 146 8.15 -2.70 -6.97
C ALA A 146 8.88 -1.80 -7.99
N LYS A 147 8.56 -1.92 -9.28
CA LYS A 147 9.12 -1.05 -10.33
C LYS A 147 8.76 0.42 -10.08
N ASP A 148 7.49 0.73 -9.88
CA ASP A 148 7.01 2.11 -9.71
C ASP A 148 7.52 2.74 -8.41
N PHE A 149 7.58 1.97 -7.33
CA PHE A 149 8.18 2.38 -6.06
C PHE A 149 9.69 2.69 -6.15
N LEU A 150 10.44 1.94 -6.97
CA LEU A 150 11.91 2.08 -7.06
C LEU A 150 12.38 2.98 -8.22
N GLN A 151 11.54 3.22 -9.23
CA GLN A 151 11.90 3.93 -10.46
C GLN A 151 11.78 5.46 -10.33
N SER A 152 10.96 5.95 -9.41
CA SER A 152 10.81 7.39 -9.14
C SER A 152 12.03 8.05 -8.44
N TYR A 153 13.06 7.24 -8.16
CA TYR A 153 14.32 7.61 -7.54
C TYR A 153 14.94 8.91 -8.04
N GLN A 154 14.93 9.92 -7.17
CA GLN A 154 15.70 11.15 -7.34
C GLN A 154 17.12 10.94 -6.82
N ARG A 155 18.15 11.32 -7.60
CA ARG A 155 19.59 11.07 -7.32
C ARG A 155 20.13 11.55 -5.96
N HIS A 156 19.36 12.34 -5.20
CA HIS A 156 19.73 12.87 -3.89
C HIS A 156 18.96 12.24 -2.72
N TRP A 157 18.05 11.29 -2.98
CA TRP A 157 17.29 10.60 -1.96
C TRP A 157 18.11 9.49 -1.33
N VAL A 158 18.14 9.45 0.00
CA VAL A 158 18.91 8.46 0.78
C VAL A 158 18.05 7.98 1.94
N TRP A 159 17.75 6.68 1.95
CA TRP A 159 17.04 6.02 3.03
C TRP A 159 18.01 5.66 4.16
N LYS A 160 18.47 6.70 4.86
CA LYS A 160 19.54 6.61 5.88
C LYS A 160 19.33 5.51 6.93
N HIS A 161 18.08 5.18 7.23
CA HIS A 161 17.71 4.24 8.29
C HIS A 161 17.00 2.98 7.80
N MET A 162 16.79 2.79 6.50
CA MET A 162 16.05 1.61 5.99
C MET A 162 16.87 0.34 6.19
N ARG A 163 16.27 -0.63 6.90
CA ARG A 163 16.88 -1.90 7.32
C ARG A 163 16.27 -3.11 6.61
N VAL A 164 14.97 -3.02 6.31
CA VAL A 164 14.18 -4.06 5.66
C VAL A 164 13.26 -3.40 4.62
N LEU A 165 13.39 -3.80 3.37
CA LEU A 165 12.48 -3.46 2.29
C LEU A 165 11.84 -4.74 1.74
N ILE A 166 10.52 -4.81 1.76
CA ILE A 166 9.73 -5.85 1.12
C ILE A 166 8.72 -5.13 0.22
N VAL A 167 8.83 -5.33 -1.09
CA VAL A 167 7.86 -4.87 -2.08
C VAL A 167 7.56 -6.02 -3.04
N THR A 168 6.39 -6.03 -3.66
CA THR A 168 6.04 -7.10 -4.63
C THR A 168 6.13 -6.61 -6.07
N SER A 169 6.68 -7.43 -6.94
CA SER A 169 6.63 -7.21 -8.39
C SER A 169 5.72 -8.22 -9.12
N ARG A 170 4.88 -7.72 -10.04
CA ARG A 170 4.08 -8.57 -10.94
C ARG A 170 4.83 -9.07 -12.16
N ILE A 171 6.07 -8.61 -12.41
CA ILE A 171 6.87 -9.03 -13.57
C ILE A 171 7.78 -10.24 -13.24
N LEU A 172 7.83 -10.69 -11.99
CA LEU A 172 8.61 -11.87 -11.57
C LEU A 172 7.79 -13.15 -11.79
N THR A 173 7.37 -13.38 -13.04
CA THR A 173 6.61 -14.56 -13.47
C THR A 173 7.40 -15.37 -14.51
N CYS A 174 7.03 -16.64 -14.69
CA CYS A 174 7.67 -17.52 -15.68
C CYS A 174 7.38 -17.13 -17.16
N THR A 175 6.49 -16.16 -17.39
CA THR A 175 6.07 -15.70 -18.72
C THR A 175 6.53 -14.27 -19.06
N ALA A 176 7.19 -13.57 -18.13
CA ALA A 176 7.63 -12.19 -18.34
C ALA A 176 8.90 -12.11 -19.23
N ASP A 177 9.08 -10.97 -19.92
CA ASP A 177 10.30 -10.72 -20.69
C ASP A 177 11.51 -10.58 -19.75
N LEU A 178 12.56 -11.35 -20.03
CA LEU A 178 13.84 -11.28 -19.32
C LEU A 178 14.41 -9.86 -19.29
N LYS A 179 14.14 -9.02 -20.30
CA LYS A 179 14.53 -7.60 -20.30
C LYS A 179 13.83 -6.80 -19.22
N GLU A 180 12.54 -7.05 -18.96
CA GLU A 180 11.78 -6.37 -17.92
C GLU A 180 12.26 -6.79 -16.53
N ILE A 181 12.46 -8.09 -16.32
CA ILE A 181 13.05 -8.65 -15.09
C ILE A 181 14.43 -8.03 -14.84
N THR A 182 15.30 -8.02 -15.85
CA THR A 182 16.65 -7.42 -15.77
C THR A 182 16.58 -5.92 -15.45
N SER A 183 15.62 -5.20 -16.04
CA SER A 183 15.40 -3.77 -15.80
C SER A 183 15.03 -3.51 -14.33
N LEU A 184 14.08 -4.27 -13.78
CA LEU A 184 13.69 -4.17 -12.36
C LEU A 184 14.84 -4.50 -11.43
N LEU A 185 15.58 -5.58 -11.68
CA LEU A 185 16.71 -5.98 -10.82
C LEU A 185 17.80 -4.89 -10.83
N ARG A 186 18.06 -4.26 -11.97
CA ARG A 186 18.98 -3.11 -12.07
C ARG A 186 18.46 -1.88 -11.31
N ILE A 187 17.16 -1.58 -11.41
CA ILE A 187 16.52 -0.49 -10.65
C ILE A 187 16.64 -0.76 -9.14
N ALA A 188 16.33 -1.99 -8.68
CA ALA A 188 16.43 -2.39 -7.28
C ALA A 188 17.87 -2.33 -6.74
N ALA A 189 18.85 -2.82 -7.50
CA ALA A 189 20.26 -2.68 -7.17
C ALA A 189 20.70 -1.21 -7.09
N THR A 190 20.21 -0.35 -8.00
CA THR A 190 20.52 1.09 -7.97
C THR A 190 19.92 1.77 -6.74
N ALA A 191 18.66 1.46 -6.40
CA ALA A 191 18.01 1.99 -5.21
C ALA A 191 18.69 1.51 -3.91
N ALA A 192 19.14 0.26 -3.86
CA ALA A 192 19.84 -0.31 -2.70
C ALA A 192 21.12 0.46 -2.32
N LEU A 193 21.85 1.02 -3.29
CA LEU A 193 23.04 1.86 -3.05
C LEU A 193 22.71 3.12 -2.22
N SER A 194 21.45 3.58 -2.26
CA SER A 194 20.96 4.71 -1.49
C SER A 194 20.32 4.31 -0.15
N MET A 195 20.49 3.05 0.28
CA MET A 195 19.97 2.50 1.54
C MET A 195 21.12 1.94 2.41
N PRO A 196 21.96 2.80 3.03
CA PRO A 196 23.22 2.38 3.65
C PRO A 196 23.08 1.47 4.89
N SER A 197 21.87 1.33 5.44
CA SER A 197 21.56 0.42 6.56
C SER A 197 20.80 -0.85 6.12
N LEU A 198 20.68 -1.10 4.81
CA LEU A 198 19.84 -2.18 4.29
C LEU A 198 20.52 -3.55 4.45
N HIS A 199 19.81 -4.49 5.07
CA HIS A 199 20.25 -5.88 5.20
C HIS A 199 19.21 -6.91 4.77
N THR A 200 18.03 -6.46 4.30
CA THR A 200 17.01 -7.35 3.73
C THR A 200 16.25 -6.61 2.64
N MET A 201 16.28 -7.15 1.42
CA MET A 201 15.44 -6.74 0.30
C MET A 201 14.66 -7.96 -0.20
N VAL A 202 13.36 -7.82 -0.44
CA VAL A 202 12.48 -8.80 -1.09
C VAL A 202 11.69 -8.08 -2.18
N LEU A 203 11.53 -8.74 -3.34
CA LEU A 203 10.90 -8.25 -4.58
C LEU A 203 9.81 -9.21 -5.06
#